data_AF-X1DAD4-F1
#
_entry.id   AF-X1DAD4-F1
#
_cell.length_a   1.000
_cell.length_b   1.000
_cell.length_c   1.000
_cell.angle_alpha   90.00
_cell.angle_beta   90.00
_cell.angle_gamma   90.00
#
_symmetry.space_group_name_H-M   'P 1'
#
loop_
_entity.id
_entity.type
_entity.pdbx_description
1 polymer ?
#
loop_
_entity_poly.entity_id
_entity_poly.type
_entity_poly.pdbx_seq_one_letter_code
_entity_poly.pdbx_strand_id
1 'polypeptide(L)' 'MAAPRIEIELDKLAHNARKLTALYSSKGISVTAVTKGVCGSPRIASALLDSGILSFG' A
#
# COMPACT_ATOMS: atom_id res chain seq x y z
N MET A 1 -6.88 22.02 22.60
CA MET A 1 -5.92 22.42 21.55
C MET A 1 -5.89 21.32 20.51
N ALA A 2 -6.08 21.60 19.22
CA ALA A 2 -5.94 20.59 18.17
C ALA A 2 -4.47 20.38 17.85
N ALA A 3 -3.99 19.13 17.91
CA ALA A 3 -2.66 18.77 17.45
C ALA A 3 -2.63 18.63 15.92
N PRO A 4 -1.49 18.89 15.25
CA PRO A 4 -1.34 18.55 13.84
C PRO A 4 -1.53 17.04 13.65
N ARG A 5 -2.17 16.66 12.54
CA ARG A 5 -2.44 15.26 12.19
C ARG A 5 -2.15 15.01 10.72
N ILE A 6 -1.83 13.76 10.40
CA ILE A 6 -1.70 13.27 9.03
C ILE A 6 -2.92 12.42 8.72
N GLU A 7 -3.55 12.69 7.59
CA GLU A 7 -4.67 11.91 7.06
C GLU A 7 -4.17 11.10 5.85
N ILE A 8 -4.56 9.83 5.78
CA ILE A 8 -4.14 8.91 4.73
C ILE A 8 -5.39 8.33 4.07
N GLU A 9 -5.54 8.62 2.78
CA GLU A 9 -6.65 8.13 1.95
C GLU A 9 -6.33 6.72 1.43
N LEU A 10 -6.87 5.71 2.11
CA LEU A 10 -6.57 4.30 1.80
C LEU A 10 -7.06 3.88 0.42
N ASP A 11 -8.14 4.46 -0.09
CA ASP A 11 -8.66 4.14 -1.42
C ASP A 11 -7.69 4.54 -2.53
N LYS A 12 -6.99 5.68 -2.36
CA LYS A 12 -5.94 6.12 -3.28
C LYS A 12 -4.73 5.20 -3.23
N LEU A 13 -4.36 4.75 -2.03
CA LEU A 13 -3.28 3.78 -1.87
C LEU A 13 -3.62 2.45 -2.55
N ALA A 14 -4.82 1.93 -2.30
CA ALA A 14 -5.30 0.68 -2.89
C ALA A 14 -5.45 0.77 -4.42
N HIS A 15 -5.90 1.92 -4.95
CA HIS A 15 -5.90 2.18 -6.39
C HIS A 15 -4.49 2.07 -6.98
N ASN A 16 -3.51 2.73 -6.38
CA ASN A 16 -2.13 2.72 -6.84
C ASN A 16 -1.55 1.30 -6.80
N ALA A 17 -1.77 0.58 -5.71
CA ALA A 17 -1.32 -0.80 -5.56
C ALA A 17 -1.88 -1.71 -6.66
N ARG A 18 -3.20 -1.67 -6.91
CA ARG A 18 -3.82 -2.42 -8.02
C ARG A 18 -3.22 -2.07 -9.37
N LYS A 19 -3.01 -0.79 -9.66
CA LYS A 19 -2.45 -0.32 -10.94
C LYS A 19 -1.01 -0.81 -11.13
N LEU A 20 -0.18 -0.74 -10.11
CA LEU A 20 1.20 -1.20 -10.15
C LEU A 20 1.28 -2.72 -10.29
N THR A 21 0.51 -3.46 -9.49
CA THR A 21 0.45 -4.93 -9.58
C THR A 21 -0.01 -5.37 -10.96
N ALA A 22 -1.04 -4.76 -11.54
CA ALA A 22 -1.49 -5.07 -12.90
C ALA A 22 -0.41 -4.76 -13.96
N LEU A 23 0.25 -3.61 -13.86
CA LEU A 23 1.30 -3.20 -14.80
C LEU A 23 2.51 -4.14 -14.75
N TYR A 24 3.00 -4.49 -13.56
CA TYR A 24 4.23 -5.28 -13.41
C TYR A 24 3.99 -6.78 -13.55
N SER A 25 2.81 -7.29 -13.18
CA SER A 25 2.45 -8.69 -13.43
C SER A 25 2.44 -9.02 -14.92
N SER A 26 1.99 -8.09 -15.79
CA SER A 26 2.08 -8.25 -17.25
C SER A 26 3.52 -8.41 -17.78
N LYS A 27 4.52 -8.08 -16.95
CA LYS A 27 5.95 -8.19 -17.25
C LYS A 27 6.64 -9.32 -16.46
N GLY A 28 5.88 -10.14 -15.74
CA GLY A 28 6.42 -11.18 -14.85
C GLY A 28 7.15 -10.63 -13.62
N ILE A 29 6.94 -9.37 -13.25
CA ILE A 29 7.60 -8.72 -12.11
C ILE A 29 6.63 -8.68 -10.91
N SER A 30 7.10 -9.15 -9.76
CA SER A 30 6.35 -9.08 -8.50
C SER A 30 6.62 -7.76 -7.76
N VAL A 31 5.60 -7.23 -7.10
CA VAL A 31 5.69 -6.00 -6.30
C VAL A 31 5.75 -6.36 -4.82
N THR A 32 6.73 -5.79 -4.10
CA THR A 32 6.82 -5.84 -2.63
C THR A 32 6.47 -4.48 -2.06
N ALA A 33 5.52 -4.42 -1.13
CA ALA A 33 5.23 -3.19 -0.40
C ALA A 33 6.16 -3.02 0.80
N VAL A 34 6.62 -1.79 1.02
CA VAL A 34 7.44 -1.43 2.17
C VAL A 34 6.66 -0.46 3.05
N THR A 35 6.37 -0.85 4.29
CA THR A 35 5.53 -0.06 5.21
C THR A 35 6.32 0.74 6.25
N LYS A 36 7.66 0.77 6.16
CA LYS A 36 8.54 1.47 7.12
C LYS A 36 8.22 2.95 7.29
N GLY A 37 7.83 3.65 6.21
CA GLY A 37 7.51 5.08 6.22
C GLY A 37 6.22 5.43 6.98
N VAL A 38 5.41 4.41 7.29
CA VAL A 38 4.18 4.53 8.09
C VAL A 38 4.27 3.65 9.34
N CYS A 39 5.50 3.39 9.81
CA CYS A 39 5.81 2.62 11.02
C CYS A 39 5.16 1.23 11.06
N GLY A 40 5.00 0.57 9.90
CA GLY A 40 4.38 -0.75 9.83
C GLY A 40 2.87 -0.75 10.17
N SER A 41 2.18 0.37 9.97
CA SER A 41 0.74 0.51 10.25
C SER A 41 -0.08 -0.68 9.70
N PRO A 42 -0.70 -1.50 10.58
CA PRO A 42 -1.47 -2.67 10.16
C PRO A 42 -2.65 -2.32 9.27
N ARG A 43 -3.26 -1.14 9.48
CA ARG A 43 -4.37 -0.65 8.66
C ARG A 43 -3.94 -0.38 7.21
N ILE A 44 -2.72 0.12 7.02
CA ILE A 44 -2.14 0.34 5.69
C ILE A 44 -1.71 -0.97 5.07
N ALA A 45 -1.08 -1.86 5.83
CA ALA A 45 -0.70 -3.19 5.36
C ALA A 45 -1.93 -4.00 4.89
N SER A 46 -3.05 -3.95 5.64
CA SER A 46 -4.31 -4.59 5.24
C SER A 46 -4.83 -4.01 3.92
N ALA A 47 -4.91 -2.67 3.79
CA ALA A 47 -5.38 -2.05 2.55
C ALA A 47 -4.52 -2.44 1.33
N LEU A 48 -3.22 -2.61 1.52
CA LEU A 48 -2.30 -3.09 0.49
C LEU A 48 -2.52 -4.57 0.17
N LEU A 49 -2.69 -5.41 1.19
CA LEU A 49 -2.98 -6.84 1.04
C LEU A 49 -4.30 -7.05 0.27
N ASP A 50 -5.36 -6.37 0.70
CA ASP A 50 -6.69 -6.41 0.08
C ASP A 50 -6.67 -5.89 -1.38
N SER A 51 -5.66 -5.09 -1.72
CA SER A 51 -5.45 -4.56 -3.08
C SER A 51 -4.60 -5.46 -3.99
N GLY A 52 -4.15 -6.63 -3.50
CA GLY A 52 -3.42 -7.64 -4.27
C GLY A 52 -1.91 -7.61 -4.11
N ILE A 53 -1.37 -6.89 -3.12
CA ILE A 53 0.04 -7.02 -2.74
C ILE A 53 0.20 -8.24 -1.84
N LEU A 54 1.09 -9.16 -2.22
CA LEU A 54 1.30 -10.41 -1.48
C LEU A 54 2.66 -10.48 -0.76
N SER A 55 3.54 -9.52 -1.03
CA SER A 55 4.90 -9.47 -0.47
C SER A 55 5.12 -8.16 0.29
N PHE A 56 5.66 -8.27 1.50
CA PHE A 56 5.96 -7.15 2.38
C PHE A 56 7.42 -7.21 2.85
N GLY A 57 8.07 -6.05 2.99
CA GLY A 57 9.44 -5.92 3.48
C GLY A 57 9.67 -4.64 4.27
#